data_AF-A0A3M1Z7V6-F1
#
_entry.id   AF-A0A3M1Z7V6-F1
#
_cell.length_a   1.000
_cell.length_b   1.000
_cell.length_c   1.000
_cell.angle_alpha   90.00
_cell.angle_beta   90.00
_cell.angle_gamma   90.00
#
_symmetry.space_group_name_H-M   'P 1'
#
loop_
_entity.id
_entity.type
_entity.pdbx_description
1 polymer ?
#
loop_
_entity_poly.entity_id
_entity_poly.type
_entity_poly.pdbx_seq_one_letter_code
_entity_poly.pdbx_strand_id
1 'polypeptide(L)'
;MKLDYGFTEYDTEKAKPIFSWKSLLDYDPNSSSLELAVGDHYTIYKDAKNGYFLHCRQRIQRSFAGEVTDGQEYIEPITGEMVCVYAILHNNPQLIESEGLQPYQKSITERVLLIAAGETPKVSKSKKEVFFDLESLANQISEKKLPFAEDIKYDLHELQQCLGIAAYRASLAISGRILELCLKLYCVNNGIQFSDKWMVGQLIDKIGQAGKYLDPSLKSIWQIINQQRIIGVHVKAQAPIPSREQAFMVSFAVIDVLKRLLQN
;
A
#
# COMPACT_ATOMS: atom_id res chain seq x y z
N MET A 1 14.80 4.86 19.79
CA MET A 1 14.94 3.96 18.62
C MET A 1 15.12 4.80 17.37
N LYS A 2 16.12 4.48 16.55
CA LYS A 2 16.44 5.17 15.28
C LYS A 2 16.13 4.27 14.11
N LEU A 3 15.32 4.74 13.16
CA LEU A 3 15.04 4.03 11.91
C LEU A 3 15.35 4.94 10.72
N ASP A 4 16.14 4.42 9.79
CA ASP A 4 16.57 5.11 8.56
C ASP A 4 15.74 4.61 7.36
N TYR A 5 14.92 5.51 6.79
CA TYR A 5 14.13 5.24 5.59
C TYR A 5 14.79 5.82 4.32
N GLY A 6 16.11 6.00 4.31
CA GLY A 6 16.90 6.42 3.16
C GLY A 6 16.92 7.93 2.89
N PHE A 7 15.99 8.70 3.46
CA PHE A 7 15.94 10.17 3.33
C PHE A 7 15.60 10.93 4.62
N THR A 8 15.03 10.26 5.62
CA THR A 8 14.70 10.84 6.93
C THR A 8 14.94 9.81 8.04
N GLU A 9 15.75 10.17 9.04
CA GLU A 9 15.95 9.39 10.28
C GLU A 9 14.86 9.79 11.28
N TYR A 10 14.03 8.84 11.71
CA TYR A 10 13.07 9.05 12.78
C TYR A 10 13.64 8.49 14.09
N ASP A 11 13.72 9.35 15.10
CA ASP A 11 14.31 9.05 16.39
C ASP A 11 13.29 9.32 17.50
N THR A 12 12.71 8.25 18.06
CA THR A 12 11.70 8.36 19.13
C THR A 12 12.27 8.97 20.42
N GLU A 13 13.58 8.95 20.63
CA GLU A 13 14.21 9.53 21.83
C GLU A 13 14.37 11.05 21.72
N LYS A 14 14.43 11.56 20.49
CA LYS A 14 14.54 13.01 20.22
C LYS A 14 13.21 13.65 19.83
N ALA A 15 12.24 12.83 19.45
CA ALA A 15 10.93 13.31 19.05
C ALA A 15 10.02 13.55 20.27
N LYS A 16 9.12 14.53 20.14
CA LYS A 16 8.14 14.85 21.17
C LYS A 16 6.92 13.94 20.99
N PRO A 17 6.53 13.10 21.98
CA PRO A 17 5.25 12.41 21.92
C PRO A 17 4.13 13.43 22.04
N ILE A 18 3.17 13.40 21.12
CA ILE A 18 2.04 14.34 21.13
C ILE A 18 0.71 13.66 21.44
N PHE A 19 0.57 12.38 21.08
CA PHE A 19 -0.68 11.65 21.29
C PHE A 19 -0.44 10.16 21.33
N SER A 20 -0.98 9.47 22.33
CA SER A 20 -0.89 8.02 22.45
C SER A 20 -2.26 7.43 22.75
N TRP A 21 -2.51 6.25 22.19
CA TRP A 21 -3.67 5.45 22.53
C TRP A 21 -3.31 3.97 22.51
N LYS A 22 -4.21 3.16 23.06
CA LYS A 22 -4.08 1.72 23.04
C LYS A 22 -5.27 1.11 22.32
N SER A 23 -5.01 0.09 21.51
CA SER A 23 -6.09 -0.72 20.92
C SER A 23 -6.56 -1.75 21.94
N LEU A 24 -7.88 -1.87 22.10
CA LEU A 24 -8.51 -2.92 22.90
C LEU A 24 -8.68 -4.22 22.14
N LEU A 25 -8.20 -4.31 20.89
CA LEU A 25 -8.35 -5.52 20.07
C LEU A 25 -7.67 -6.75 20.70
N ASP A 26 -6.69 -6.55 21.60
CA ASP A 26 -5.96 -7.62 22.28
C ASP A 26 -5.96 -7.43 23.82
N TYR A 27 -7.14 -7.52 24.44
CA TYR A 27 -7.30 -7.40 25.89
C TYR A 27 -7.02 -8.73 26.62
N ASP A 28 -6.08 -8.72 27.58
CA ASP A 28 -5.81 -9.86 28.48
C ASP A 28 -6.37 -9.57 29.90
N PRO A 29 -7.54 -10.13 30.25
CA PRO A 29 -8.16 -9.90 31.56
C PRO A 29 -7.38 -10.46 32.75
N ASN A 30 -6.43 -11.37 32.52
CA ASN A 30 -5.66 -12.01 33.59
C ASN A 30 -4.30 -11.34 33.83
N SER A 31 -4.00 -10.27 33.11
CA SER A 31 -2.72 -9.58 33.22
C SER A 31 -2.52 -8.96 34.60
N SER A 32 -1.28 -8.98 35.10
CA SER A 32 -0.94 -8.51 36.45
C SER A 32 -1.08 -7.00 36.64
N SER A 33 -1.29 -6.25 35.55
CA SER A 33 -1.66 -4.84 35.58
C SER A 33 -2.50 -4.45 34.37
N LEU A 34 -3.32 -3.40 34.51
CA LEU A 34 -4.09 -2.83 33.39
C LEU A 34 -3.17 -2.32 32.27
N GLU A 35 -1.96 -1.89 32.59
CA GLU A 35 -0.99 -1.46 31.58
C GLU A 35 -0.54 -2.62 30.67
N LEU A 36 -0.40 -3.81 31.25
CA LEU A 36 -0.06 -5.06 30.57
C LEU A 36 -1.28 -5.79 29.99
N ALA A 37 -2.50 -5.39 30.37
CA ALA A 37 -3.76 -5.99 29.92
C ALA A 37 -4.25 -5.45 28.57
N VAL A 38 -3.68 -4.35 28.07
CA VAL A 38 -4.22 -3.60 26.93
C VAL A 38 -3.25 -3.70 25.75
N GLY A 39 -3.81 -3.96 24.55
CA GLY A 39 -3.13 -4.40 23.32
C GLY A 39 -2.16 -3.42 22.65
N ASP A 40 -2.18 -3.35 21.31
CA ASP A 40 -1.23 -2.56 20.53
C ASP A 40 -1.14 -1.10 21.00
N HIS A 41 0.09 -0.61 21.13
CA HIS A 41 0.38 0.74 21.60
C HIS A 41 0.73 1.61 20.40
N TYR A 42 -0.03 2.69 20.25
CA TYR A 42 0.18 3.67 19.19
C TYR A 42 0.58 4.99 19.80
N THR A 43 1.63 5.61 19.26
CA THR A 43 2.05 6.95 19.65
C THR A 43 2.40 7.76 18.43
N ILE A 44 1.77 8.91 18.29
CA ILE A 44 2.18 9.92 17.33
C ILE A 44 3.26 10.76 17.99
N TYR A 45 4.38 10.89 17.29
CA TYR A 45 5.49 11.74 17.63
C TYR A 45 5.58 12.90 16.65
N LYS A 46 6.15 14.01 17.12
CA LYS A 46 6.55 15.16 16.33
C LYS A 46 8.07 15.29 16.36
N ASP A 47 8.68 15.32 15.17
CA ASP A 47 10.12 15.47 15.05
C ASP A 47 10.57 16.95 15.19
N ALA A 48 11.88 17.17 15.21
CA ALA A 48 12.47 18.51 15.33
C ALA A 48 12.21 19.42 14.11
N LYS A 49 11.76 18.86 12.98
CA LYS A 49 11.41 19.57 11.74
C LYS A 49 9.90 19.82 11.61
N ASN A 50 9.13 19.59 12.67
CA ASN A 50 7.66 19.63 12.70
C ASN A 50 6.97 18.57 11.81
N GLY A 51 7.68 17.52 11.40
CA GLY A 51 7.09 16.33 10.80
C GLY A 51 6.42 15.44 11.87
N TYR A 52 5.44 14.64 11.45
CA TYR A 52 4.76 13.67 12.31
C TYR A 52 5.06 12.24 11.89
N PHE A 53 5.13 11.34 12.85
CA PHE A 53 5.21 9.90 12.57
C PHE A 53 4.44 9.11 13.63
N LEU A 54 3.84 8.01 13.19
CA LEU A 54 3.17 7.03 14.02
C LEU A 54 4.15 5.93 14.38
N HIS A 55 4.35 5.71 15.67
CA HIS A 55 5.01 4.53 16.21
C HIS A 55 3.94 3.55 16.68
N CYS A 56 4.00 2.33 16.17
CA CYS A 56 3.14 1.23 16.56
C CYS A 56 4.01 0.15 17.19
N ARG A 57 3.67 -0.27 18.41
CA ARG A 57 4.24 -1.44 19.07
C ARG A 57 3.17 -2.51 19.18
N GLN A 58 3.36 -3.59 18.42
CA GLN A 58 2.45 -4.72 18.48
C GLN A 58 2.67 -5.55 19.75
N ARG A 59 1.59 -6.09 20.30
CA ARG A 59 1.67 -7.11 21.36
C ARG A 59 1.17 -8.43 20.81
N ILE A 60 1.99 -9.47 20.93
CA ILE A 60 1.65 -10.81 20.44
C ILE A 60 1.32 -11.70 21.63
N GLN A 61 0.10 -12.22 21.64
CA GLN A 61 -0.33 -13.29 22.53
C GLN A 61 -0.43 -14.58 21.71
N ARG A 62 0.45 -15.57 21.98
CA ARG A 62 0.50 -16.82 21.19
C ARG A 62 -0.71 -17.73 21.38
N SER A 63 -1.46 -17.55 22.46
CA SER A 63 -2.66 -18.30 22.81
C SER A 63 -3.60 -17.42 23.64
N PHE A 64 -4.91 -17.67 23.57
CA PHE A 64 -5.90 -16.98 24.40
C PHE A 64 -5.52 -17.08 25.89
N ALA A 65 -5.37 -15.93 26.58
CA ALA A 65 -4.90 -15.82 27.97
C ALA A 65 -3.46 -16.38 28.23
N GLY A 66 -2.62 -16.46 27.20
CA GLY A 66 -1.19 -16.79 27.34
C GLY A 66 -0.30 -15.56 27.63
N GLU A 67 1.00 -15.79 27.84
CA GLU A 67 1.97 -14.70 28.03
C GLU A 67 1.97 -13.74 26.84
N VAL A 68 1.84 -12.44 27.14
CA VAL A 68 1.95 -11.37 26.15
C VAL A 68 3.43 -11.05 25.95
N THR A 69 3.88 -11.08 24.70
CA THR A 69 5.25 -10.71 24.32
C THR A 69 5.22 -9.50 23.38
N ASP A 70 6.32 -8.76 23.35
CA ASP A 70 6.49 -7.71 22.34
C ASP A 70 6.57 -8.30 20.94
N GLY A 71 5.70 -7.80 20.08
CA GLY A 71 5.70 -8.08 18.66
C GLY A 71 6.61 -7.17 17.88
N GLN A 72 6.33 -7.06 16.59
CA GLN A 72 7.06 -6.16 15.72
C GLN A 72 6.69 -4.70 16.02
N GLU A 73 7.69 -3.83 16.01
CA GLU A 73 7.49 -2.38 16.06
C GLU A 73 7.60 -1.78 14.66
N TYR A 74 6.78 -0.77 14.39
CA TYR A 74 6.79 -0.05 13.13
C TYR A 74 6.77 1.46 13.38
N ILE A 75 7.49 2.18 12.54
CA ILE A 75 7.38 3.63 12.42
C ILE A 75 6.87 3.95 11.02
N GLU A 76 5.90 4.85 10.94
CA GLU A 76 5.34 5.31 9.67
C GLU A 76 5.21 6.84 9.70
N PRO A 77 5.78 7.57 8.72
CA PRO A 77 5.54 9.00 8.62
C PRO A 77 4.06 9.28 8.32
N ILE A 78 3.48 10.26 9.00
CA ILE A 78 2.08 10.64 8.82
C ILE A 78 1.94 12.14 8.59
N THR A 79 0.82 12.55 7.97
CA THR A 79 0.55 13.97 7.73
C THR A 79 -0.22 14.62 8.89
N GLY A 80 -0.27 15.95 8.93
CA GLY A 80 -1.08 16.69 9.90
C GLY A 80 -2.57 16.35 9.81
N GLU A 81 -3.09 16.05 8.61
CA GLU A 81 -4.46 15.56 8.43
C GLU A 81 -4.68 14.23 9.16
N MET A 82 -3.74 13.29 9.06
CA MET A 82 -3.84 12.01 9.77
C MET A 82 -3.83 12.22 11.29
N VAL A 83 -3.02 13.15 11.81
CA VAL A 83 -3.05 13.52 13.24
C VAL A 83 -4.45 13.99 13.64
N CYS A 84 -5.09 14.86 12.86
CA CYS A 84 -6.46 15.29 13.11
C CYS A 84 -7.48 14.15 13.08
N VAL A 85 -7.35 13.21 12.13
CA VAL A 85 -8.22 12.03 12.07
C VAL A 85 -8.13 11.23 13.38
N TYR A 86 -6.91 10.89 13.82
CA TYR A 86 -6.72 10.17 15.08
C TYR A 86 -7.21 10.97 16.30
N ALA A 87 -6.93 12.28 16.34
CA ALA A 87 -7.41 13.16 17.41
C ALA A 87 -8.94 13.14 17.53
N ILE A 88 -9.66 13.22 16.40
CA ILE A 88 -11.13 13.18 16.37
C ILE A 88 -11.65 11.80 16.80
N LEU A 89 -11.09 10.72 16.24
CA LEU A 89 -11.52 9.34 16.54
C LEU A 89 -11.39 9.01 18.04
N HIS A 90 -10.38 9.57 18.69
CA HIS A 90 -10.12 9.36 20.10
C HIS A 90 -10.62 10.50 21.00
N ASN A 91 -11.52 11.34 20.50
CA ASN A 91 -12.16 12.43 21.24
C ASN A 91 -11.17 13.37 21.96
N ASN A 92 -10.06 13.72 21.28
CA ASN A 92 -9.01 14.61 21.79
C ASN A 92 -8.84 15.87 20.90
N PRO A 93 -9.85 16.75 20.82
CA PRO A 93 -9.79 17.95 19.98
C PRO A 93 -8.76 18.99 20.46
N GLN A 94 -8.40 18.99 21.75
CA GLN A 94 -7.39 19.90 22.31
C GLN A 94 -6.02 19.71 21.66
N LEU A 95 -5.70 18.48 21.23
CA LEU A 95 -4.49 18.18 20.48
C LEU A 95 -4.40 19.02 19.20
N ILE A 96 -5.52 19.13 18.47
CA ILE A 96 -5.60 19.86 17.20
C ILE A 96 -5.31 21.35 17.42
N GLU A 97 -5.85 21.93 18.49
CA GLU A 97 -5.58 23.31 18.89
C GLU A 97 -4.10 23.50 19.26
N SER A 98 -3.56 22.64 20.12
CA SER A 98 -2.19 22.74 20.61
C SER A 98 -1.13 22.58 19.52
N GLU A 99 -1.44 21.81 18.47
CA GLU A 99 -0.55 21.55 17.34
C GLU A 99 -0.84 22.47 16.14
N GLY A 100 -1.82 23.40 16.25
CA GLY A 100 -2.14 24.38 15.21
C GLY A 100 -2.79 23.77 13.96
N LEU A 101 -3.47 22.63 14.09
CA LEU A 101 -3.98 21.82 12.98
C LEU A 101 -5.45 22.15 12.60
N GLN A 102 -5.98 23.27 13.07
CA GLN A 102 -7.36 23.73 12.83
C GLN A 102 -7.76 23.76 11.33
N PRO A 103 -6.90 24.20 10.39
CA PRO A 103 -7.24 24.16 8.97
C PRO A 103 -7.50 22.74 8.45
N TYR A 104 -6.73 21.76 8.93
CA TYR A 104 -6.88 20.35 8.54
C TYR A 104 -8.15 19.74 9.13
N GLN A 105 -8.48 20.05 10.39
CA GLN A 105 -9.73 19.61 11.01
C GLN A 105 -10.93 20.07 10.19
N LYS A 106 -10.98 21.34 9.81
CA LYS A 106 -12.06 21.87 8.96
C LYS A 106 -12.18 21.09 7.65
N SER A 107 -11.06 20.86 6.96
CA SER A 107 -11.04 20.12 5.70
C SER A 107 -11.52 18.67 5.86
N ILE A 108 -11.12 17.98 6.93
CA ILE A 108 -11.54 16.62 7.24
C ILE A 108 -13.05 16.58 7.53
N THR A 109 -13.54 17.47 8.39
CA THR A 109 -14.97 17.56 8.72
C THR A 109 -15.81 17.82 7.47
N GLU A 110 -15.39 18.76 6.61
CA GLU A 110 -16.06 19.01 5.33
C GLU A 110 -16.12 17.74 4.48
N ARG A 111 -15.01 17.02 4.32
CA ARG A 111 -14.98 15.76 3.56
C ARG A 111 -15.89 14.69 4.15
N VAL A 112 -15.88 14.51 5.47
CA VAL A 112 -16.75 13.53 6.14
C VAL A 112 -18.22 13.89 5.94
N LEU A 113 -18.58 15.17 6.04
CA LEU A 113 -19.95 15.63 5.80
C LEU A 113 -20.40 15.40 4.36
N LEU A 114 -19.53 15.64 3.37
CA LEU A 114 -19.83 15.32 1.97
C LEU A 114 -20.10 13.82 1.79
N ILE A 115 -19.25 12.96 2.37
CA ILE A 115 -19.43 11.50 2.31
C ILE A 115 -20.74 11.07 3.00
N ALA A 116 -21.04 11.62 4.18
CA ALA A 116 -22.26 11.34 4.92
C ALA A 116 -23.52 11.82 4.17
N ALA A 117 -23.40 12.89 3.38
CA ALA A 117 -24.45 13.37 2.48
C ALA A 117 -24.62 12.52 1.21
N GLY A 118 -23.88 11.42 1.08
CA GLY A 118 -23.95 10.51 -0.06
C GLY A 118 -23.06 10.91 -1.24
N GLU A 119 -22.20 11.92 -1.10
CA GLU A 119 -21.16 12.14 -2.10
C GLU A 119 -20.16 10.99 -2.08
N THR A 120 -20.07 10.29 -3.19
CA THR A 120 -19.02 9.30 -3.37
C THR A 120 -17.67 10.01 -3.39
N PRO A 121 -16.65 9.55 -2.64
CA PRO A 121 -15.31 10.11 -2.71
C PRO A 121 -14.85 10.13 -4.17
N LYS A 122 -14.52 11.31 -4.69
CA LYS A 122 -13.88 11.48 -6.01
C LYS A 122 -12.42 10.99 -5.97
N VAL A 123 -12.20 9.72 -5.67
CA VAL A 123 -10.88 9.07 -5.75
C VAL A 123 -10.85 8.04 -6.88
N SER A 124 -11.99 7.67 -7.47
CA SER A 124 -11.94 6.92 -8.71
C SER A 124 -11.63 7.87 -9.85
N LYS A 125 -10.43 7.78 -10.43
CA LYS A 125 -10.27 8.09 -11.86
C LYS A 125 -11.45 7.42 -12.58
N SER A 126 -12.21 8.20 -13.32
CA SER A 126 -13.31 7.71 -14.13
C SER A 126 -12.79 6.61 -15.07
N LYS A 127 -13.64 5.66 -15.44
CA LYS A 127 -13.29 4.60 -16.41
C LYS A 127 -12.62 5.17 -17.67
N LYS A 128 -13.05 6.37 -18.11
CA LYS A 128 -12.48 7.10 -19.24
C LYS A 128 -11.02 7.52 -19.00
N GLU A 129 -10.72 8.06 -17.82
CA GLU A 129 -9.35 8.47 -17.47
C GLU A 129 -8.40 7.26 -17.37
N VAL A 130 -8.87 6.12 -16.87
CA VAL A 130 -8.07 4.88 -16.86
C VAL A 130 -7.73 4.43 -18.28
N PHE A 131 -8.72 4.51 -19.18
CA PHE A 131 -8.57 4.05 -20.55
C PHE A 131 -7.63 4.97 -21.33
N PHE A 132 -7.75 6.28 -21.08
CA PHE A 132 -6.81 7.27 -21.62
C PHE A 132 -5.39 7.04 -21.13
N ASP A 133 -5.20 6.75 -19.84
CA ASP A 133 -3.89 6.43 -19.27
C ASP A 133 -3.26 5.19 -19.91
N LEU A 134 -4.05 4.13 -20.13
CA LEU A 134 -3.60 2.89 -20.77
C LEU A 134 -3.16 3.13 -22.23
N GLU A 135 -3.97 3.86 -22.99
CA GLU A 135 -3.68 4.19 -24.39
C GLU A 135 -2.45 5.11 -24.51
N SER A 136 -2.35 6.11 -23.65
CA SER A 136 -1.18 6.99 -23.60
C SER A 136 0.12 6.21 -23.30
N LEU A 137 0.07 5.26 -22.37
CA LEU A 137 1.23 4.42 -22.04
C LEU A 137 1.61 3.47 -23.17
N ALA A 138 0.61 2.85 -23.82
CA ALA A 138 0.84 1.98 -24.96
C ALA A 138 1.61 2.72 -26.07
N ASN A 139 1.25 3.98 -26.34
CA ASN A 139 1.94 4.82 -27.32
C ASN A 139 3.38 5.16 -26.86
N GLN A 140 3.56 5.59 -25.61
CA GLN A 140 4.90 5.93 -25.07
C GLN A 140 5.87 4.74 -25.13
N ILE A 141 5.38 3.52 -24.89
CA ILE A 141 6.19 2.30 -24.90
C ILE A 141 6.67 1.97 -26.31
N SER A 142 5.80 2.08 -27.32
CA SER A 142 6.18 1.87 -28.72
C SER A 142 7.25 2.86 -29.18
N GLU A 143 7.23 4.11 -28.68
CA GLU A 143 8.23 5.12 -29.05
C GLU A 143 9.63 4.82 -28.48
N LYS A 144 9.71 4.30 -27.26
CA LYS A 144 10.99 4.10 -26.55
C LYS A 144 11.80 2.87 -26.99
N LYS A 145 11.25 2.00 -27.86
CA LYS A 145 11.92 0.76 -28.35
C LYS A 145 12.53 -0.11 -27.24
N LEU A 146 11.79 -0.25 -26.13
CA LEU A 146 12.23 -1.02 -24.97
C LEU A 146 12.11 -2.53 -25.21
N PRO A 147 12.90 -3.37 -24.53
CA PRO A 147 12.63 -4.80 -24.44
C PRO A 147 11.18 -5.05 -24.00
N PHE A 148 10.51 -6.01 -24.64
CA PHE A 148 9.11 -6.38 -24.36
C PHE A 148 8.07 -5.28 -24.65
N ALA A 149 8.44 -4.20 -25.34
CA ALA A 149 7.53 -3.08 -25.60
C ALA A 149 6.22 -3.48 -26.27
N GLU A 150 6.29 -4.29 -27.34
CA GLU A 150 5.07 -4.73 -28.04
C GLU A 150 4.23 -5.67 -27.17
N ASP A 151 4.84 -6.57 -26.40
CA ASP A 151 4.11 -7.44 -25.48
C ASP A 151 3.34 -6.61 -24.44
N ILE A 152 4.01 -5.64 -23.80
CA ILE A 152 3.38 -4.76 -22.81
C ILE A 152 2.25 -3.95 -23.46
N LYS A 153 2.45 -3.44 -24.67
CA LYS A 153 1.42 -2.69 -25.41
C LYS A 153 0.18 -3.55 -25.68
N TYR A 154 0.35 -4.77 -26.18
CA TYR A 154 -0.78 -5.67 -26.42
C TYR A 154 -1.49 -6.02 -25.11
N ASP A 155 -0.74 -6.28 -24.05
CA ASP A 155 -1.30 -6.54 -22.73
C ASP A 155 -2.07 -5.32 -22.17
N LEU A 156 -1.61 -4.08 -22.38
CA LEU A 156 -2.32 -2.87 -21.97
C LEU A 156 -3.66 -2.72 -22.72
N HIS A 157 -3.70 -3.02 -24.02
CA HIS A 157 -4.93 -3.02 -24.80
C HIS A 157 -5.89 -4.12 -24.34
N GLU A 158 -5.39 -5.32 -24.06
CA GLU A 158 -6.21 -6.42 -23.54
C GLU A 158 -6.75 -6.10 -22.14
N LEU A 159 -5.94 -5.48 -21.27
CA LEU A 159 -6.35 -5.00 -19.96
C LEU A 159 -7.50 -3.99 -20.06
N GLN A 160 -7.39 -3.04 -20.99
CA GLN A 160 -8.44 -2.05 -21.26
C GLN A 160 -9.75 -2.75 -21.68
N GLN A 161 -9.68 -3.71 -22.59
CA GLN A 161 -10.85 -4.49 -23.03
C GLN A 161 -11.47 -5.27 -21.88
N CYS A 162 -10.67 -5.95 -21.07
CA CYS A 162 -11.11 -6.73 -19.93
C CYS A 162 -11.82 -5.86 -18.88
N LEU A 163 -11.25 -4.71 -18.53
CA LEU A 163 -11.90 -3.72 -17.65
C LEU A 163 -13.17 -3.13 -18.31
N GLY A 164 -13.18 -3.04 -19.64
CA GLY A 164 -14.28 -2.57 -20.47
C GLY A 164 -15.56 -3.37 -20.28
N ILE A 165 -15.43 -4.70 -20.27
CA ILE A 165 -16.54 -5.66 -20.18
C ILE A 165 -16.70 -6.27 -18.78
N ALA A 166 -16.04 -5.70 -17.76
CA ALA A 166 -16.05 -6.21 -16.38
C ALA A 166 -15.50 -7.65 -16.22
N ALA A 167 -14.58 -8.07 -17.10
CA ALA A 167 -13.83 -9.31 -16.98
C ALA A 167 -12.70 -9.16 -15.95
N TYR A 168 -13.04 -9.02 -14.67
CA TYR A 168 -12.11 -8.68 -13.60
C TYR A 168 -11.04 -9.75 -13.33
N ARG A 169 -11.37 -11.03 -13.48
CA ARG A 169 -10.38 -12.12 -13.35
C ARG A 169 -9.32 -12.05 -14.45
N ALA A 170 -9.75 -11.83 -15.69
CA ALA A 170 -8.84 -11.64 -16.82
C ALA A 170 -7.99 -10.37 -16.62
N SER A 171 -8.61 -9.27 -16.16
CA SER A 171 -7.91 -8.02 -15.85
C SER A 171 -6.76 -8.24 -14.85
N LEU A 172 -6.98 -9.04 -13.80
CA LEU A 172 -5.94 -9.36 -12.82
C LEU A 172 -4.84 -10.28 -13.39
N ALA A 173 -5.20 -11.23 -14.25
CA ALA A 173 -4.23 -12.09 -14.92
C ALA A 173 -3.30 -11.28 -15.85
N ILE A 174 -3.88 -10.40 -16.67
CA ILE A 174 -3.14 -9.50 -17.56
C ILE A 174 -2.30 -8.50 -16.75
N SER A 175 -2.84 -7.94 -15.66
CA SER A 175 -2.04 -7.09 -14.75
C SER A 175 -0.82 -7.82 -14.18
N GLY A 176 -0.96 -9.11 -13.86
CA GLY A 176 0.16 -9.97 -13.47
C GLY A 176 1.22 -10.15 -14.55
N ARG A 177 0.80 -10.27 -15.80
CA ARG A 177 1.71 -10.37 -16.95
C ARG A 177 2.46 -9.07 -17.19
N ILE A 178 1.75 -7.94 -17.20
CA ILE A 178 2.37 -6.60 -17.35
C ILE A 178 3.38 -6.36 -16.22
N LEU A 179 3.02 -6.67 -14.96
CA LEU A 179 3.94 -6.52 -13.83
C LEU A 179 5.19 -7.39 -13.97
N GLU A 180 5.05 -8.62 -14.44
CA GLU A 180 6.19 -9.50 -14.73
C GLU A 180 7.14 -8.88 -15.77
N LEU A 181 6.58 -8.37 -16.88
CA LEU A 181 7.35 -7.72 -17.94
C LEU A 181 8.03 -6.43 -17.44
N CYS A 182 7.34 -5.65 -16.59
CA CYS A 182 7.89 -4.47 -15.94
C CYS A 182 9.11 -4.81 -15.07
N LEU A 183 9.03 -5.86 -14.25
CA LEU A 183 10.15 -6.29 -13.40
C LEU A 183 11.30 -6.86 -14.24
N LYS A 184 11.02 -7.59 -15.32
CA LYS A 184 12.04 -8.05 -16.27
C LYS A 184 12.75 -6.87 -16.93
N LEU A 185 12.01 -5.86 -17.38
CA LEU A 185 12.56 -4.63 -17.93
C LEU A 185 13.43 -3.89 -16.90
N TYR A 186 12.98 -3.80 -15.65
CA TYR A 186 13.78 -3.22 -14.56
C TYR A 186 15.11 -3.97 -14.37
N CYS A 187 15.08 -5.31 -14.39
CA CYS A 187 16.27 -6.13 -14.31
C CYS A 187 17.24 -5.85 -15.46
N VAL A 188 16.74 -5.77 -16.71
CA VAL A 188 17.57 -5.41 -17.88
C VAL A 188 18.24 -4.05 -17.68
N ASN A 189 17.47 -3.03 -17.30
CA ASN A 189 17.98 -1.66 -17.13
C ASN A 189 19.01 -1.54 -16.00
N ASN A 190 18.99 -2.46 -15.02
CA ASN A 190 19.90 -2.47 -13.89
C ASN A 190 20.99 -3.56 -13.97
N GLY A 191 21.10 -4.27 -15.10
CA GLY A 191 22.09 -5.35 -15.26
C GLY A 191 21.88 -6.55 -14.32
N ILE A 192 20.65 -6.76 -13.84
CA ILE A 192 20.32 -7.87 -12.95
C ILE A 192 19.97 -9.10 -13.81
N GLN A 193 20.71 -10.19 -13.63
CA GLN A 193 20.39 -11.44 -14.33
C GLN A 193 19.09 -12.06 -13.82
N PHE A 194 18.23 -12.46 -14.77
CA PHE A 194 17.01 -13.19 -14.50
C PHE A 194 16.80 -14.33 -15.50
N SER A 195 15.90 -15.26 -15.17
CA SER A 195 15.45 -16.31 -16.09
C SER A 195 14.07 -15.98 -16.64
N ASP A 196 13.82 -16.28 -17.92
CA ASP A 196 12.51 -16.08 -18.53
C ASP A 196 11.39 -16.87 -17.85
N LYS A 197 11.74 -17.97 -17.17
CA LYS A 197 10.82 -18.83 -16.41
C LYS A 197 10.46 -18.27 -15.04
N TRP A 198 11.11 -17.21 -14.58
CA TRP A 198 10.83 -16.65 -13.27
C TRP A 198 9.51 -15.90 -13.23
N MET A 199 8.74 -16.18 -12.19
CA MET A 199 7.51 -15.46 -11.88
C MET A 199 7.81 -14.18 -11.10
N VAL A 200 6.81 -13.30 -11.00
CA VAL A 200 6.86 -12.01 -10.28
C VAL A 200 7.51 -12.13 -8.88
N GLY A 201 7.12 -13.12 -8.07
CA GLY A 201 7.69 -13.31 -6.73
C GLY A 201 9.21 -13.51 -6.74
N GLN A 202 9.71 -14.33 -7.67
CA GLN A 202 11.15 -14.59 -7.81
C GLN A 202 11.91 -13.36 -8.32
N LEU A 203 11.28 -12.58 -9.21
CA LEU A 203 11.86 -11.31 -9.70
C LEU A 203 11.97 -10.28 -8.56
N ILE A 204 10.92 -10.14 -7.74
CA ILE A 204 10.93 -9.25 -6.57
C ILE A 204 12.06 -9.64 -5.61
N ASP A 205 12.16 -10.92 -5.27
CA ASP A 205 13.20 -11.41 -4.36
C ASP A 205 14.60 -11.15 -4.93
N LYS A 206 14.80 -11.37 -6.24
CA LYS A 206 16.10 -11.16 -6.88
C LYS A 206 16.51 -9.69 -6.89
N ILE A 207 15.60 -8.79 -7.20
CA ILE A 207 15.87 -7.35 -7.21
C ILE A 207 16.21 -6.87 -5.78
N GLY A 208 15.48 -7.36 -4.78
CA GLY A 208 15.78 -7.08 -3.37
C GLY A 208 17.18 -7.55 -2.96
N GLN A 209 17.59 -8.77 -3.37
CA GLN A 209 18.94 -9.29 -3.14
C GLN A 209 20.04 -8.46 -3.81
N ALA A 210 19.74 -7.78 -4.91
CA ALA A 210 20.66 -6.88 -5.59
C ALA A 210 20.79 -5.51 -4.88
N GLY A 211 20.15 -5.32 -3.73
CA GLY A 211 20.17 -4.06 -2.97
C GLY A 211 19.42 -2.92 -3.66
N LYS A 212 18.57 -3.24 -4.64
CA LYS A 212 17.77 -2.26 -5.37
C LYS A 212 16.42 -2.07 -4.69
N TYR A 213 15.98 -0.82 -4.63
CA TYR A 213 14.70 -0.49 -4.05
C TYR A 213 13.55 -1.04 -4.90
N LEU A 214 12.62 -1.74 -4.25
CA LEU A 214 11.30 -2.05 -4.77
C LEU A 214 10.27 -1.58 -3.77
N ASP A 215 9.18 -1.02 -4.28
CA ASP A 215 8.06 -0.58 -3.46
C ASP A 215 7.46 -1.79 -2.70
N PRO A 216 7.41 -1.76 -1.36
CA PRO A 216 6.90 -2.88 -0.56
C PRO A 216 5.46 -3.30 -0.93
N SER A 217 4.66 -2.36 -1.44
CA SER A 217 3.28 -2.64 -1.87
C SER A 217 3.20 -3.64 -3.04
N LEU A 218 4.27 -3.78 -3.84
CA LEU A 218 4.32 -4.74 -4.96
C LEU A 218 4.14 -6.19 -4.50
N LYS A 219 4.61 -6.52 -3.29
CA LYS A 219 4.42 -7.86 -2.73
C LYS A 219 2.94 -8.13 -2.46
N SER A 220 2.22 -7.14 -1.93
CA SER A 220 0.77 -7.21 -1.69
C SER A 220 -0.01 -7.30 -3.01
N ILE A 221 0.35 -6.49 -4.01
CA ILE A 221 -0.25 -6.55 -5.35
C ILE A 221 -0.03 -7.92 -6.00
N TRP A 222 1.19 -8.45 -5.92
CA TRP A 222 1.52 -9.79 -6.41
C TRP A 222 0.70 -10.87 -5.71
N GLN A 223 0.55 -10.80 -4.38
CA GLN A 223 -0.26 -11.78 -3.64
C GLN A 223 -1.71 -11.81 -4.11
N ILE A 224 -2.32 -10.64 -4.36
CA ILE A 224 -3.67 -10.54 -4.92
C ILE A 224 -3.75 -11.21 -6.30
N ILE A 225 -2.79 -10.91 -7.18
CA ILE A 225 -2.71 -11.50 -8.53
C ILE A 225 -2.53 -13.03 -8.45
N ASN A 226 -1.64 -13.49 -7.57
CA ASN A 226 -1.28 -14.89 -7.43
C ASN A 226 -2.43 -15.75 -6.90
N GLN A 227 -3.21 -15.22 -5.94
CA GLN A 227 -4.44 -15.86 -5.45
C GLN A 227 -5.43 -16.15 -6.59
N GLN A 228 -5.48 -15.29 -7.61
CA GLN A 228 -6.36 -15.46 -8.77
C GLN A 228 -5.81 -16.46 -9.80
N ARG A 229 -4.48 -16.53 -9.95
CA ARG A 229 -3.82 -17.44 -10.92
C ARG A 229 -3.79 -18.90 -10.44
N ILE A 230 -3.47 -19.16 -9.17
CA ILE A 230 -3.28 -20.52 -8.63
C ILE A 230 -4.57 -21.35 -8.70
N ILE A 231 -5.72 -20.73 -8.47
CA ILE A 231 -7.01 -21.45 -8.39
C ILE A 231 -7.59 -21.76 -9.78
N GLY A 232 -7.11 -21.08 -10.83
CA GLY A 232 -7.41 -21.48 -12.22
C GLY A 232 -6.76 -22.81 -12.62
N VAL A 233 -5.75 -23.28 -11.88
CA VAL A 233 -4.92 -24.46 -12.22
C VAL A 233 -5.13 -25.62 -11.23
N HIS A 234 -5.54 -25.36 -9.99
CA HIS A 234 -5.76 -26.38 -8.96
C HIS A 234 -7.26 -26.50 -8.58
N VAL A 235 -7.87 -27.63 -8.95
CA VAL A 235 -9.31 -27.98 -8.87
C VAL A 235 -9.94 -27.91 -7.47
N LYS A 236 -9.19 -27.64 -6.40
CA LYS A 236 -9.61 -27.93 -5.01
C LYS A 236 -10.10 -26.72 -4.18
N ALA A 237 -10.17 -25.51 -4.72
CA ALA A 237 -10.73 -24.34 -4.02
C ALA A 237 -11.68 -23.54 -4.93
N GLN A 238 -12.73 -22.97 -4.35
CA GLN A 238 -13.60 -22.04 -5.09
C GLN A 238 -12.78 -20.81 -5.49
N ALA A 239 -12.78 -20.49 -6.79
CA ALA A 239 -12.04 -19.34 -7.28
C ALA A 239 -12.60 -18.05 -6.66
N PRO A 240 -11.78 -17.24 -5.97
CA PRO A 240 -12.22 -15.95 -5.45
C PRO A 240 -12.68 -15.09 -6.63
N ILE A 241 -13.86 -14.49 -6.51
CA ILE A 241 -14.39 -13.57 -7.50
C ILE A 241 -13.87 -12.18 -7.09
N PRO A 242 -12.93 -11.59 -7.83
CA PRO A 242 -12.41 -10.26 -7.49
C PRO A 242 -13.51 -9.22 -7.65
N SER A 243 -13.57 -8.26 -6.72
CA SER A 243 -14.46 -7.11 -6.87
C SER A 243 -13.96 -6.19 -7.99
N ARG A 244 -14.85 -5.32 -8.46
CA ARG A 244 -14.50 -4.25 -9.40
C ARG A 244 -13.35 -3.41 -8.83
N GLU A 245 -13.50 -2.98 -7.59
CA GLU A 245 -12.55 -2.10 -6.90
C GLU A 245 -11.18 -2.76 -6.79
N GLN A 246 -11.14 -4.05 -6.46
CA GLN A 246 -9.89 -4.82 -6.39
C GLN A 246 -9.20 -4.91 -7.76
N ALA A 247 -9.94 -5.18 -8.82
CA ALA A 247 -9.40 -5.23 -10.18
C ALA A 247 -8.85 -3.87 -10.62
N PHE A 248 -9.62 -2.80 -10.42
CA PHE A 248 -9.16 -1.45 -10.76
C PHE A 248 -7.94 -1.04 -9.93
N MET A 249 -7.93 -1.30 -8.62
CA MET A 249 -6.80 -1.00 -7.73
C MET A 249 -5.51 -1.69 -8.21
N VAL A 250 -5.57 -2.98 -8.53
CA VAL A 250 -4.40 -3.72 -9.04
C VAL A 250 -3.96 -3.17 -10.39
N SER A 251 -4.89 -2.92 -11.31
CA SER A 251 -4.56 -2.32 -12.61
C SER A 251 -3.87 -0.97 -12.44
N PHE A 252 -4.36 -0.11 -11.53
CA PHE A 252 -3.71 1.18 -11.25
C PHE A 252 -2.30 1.03 -10.70
N ALA A 253 -2.09 0.11 -9.76
CA ALA A 253 -0.76 -0.13 -9.20
C ALA A 253 0.22 -0.57 -10.29
N VAL A 254 -0.19 -1.48 -11.19
CA VAL A 254 0.66 -1.96 -12.29
C VAL A 254 0.93 -0.86 -13.33
N ILE A 255 -0.08 -0.06 -13.66
CA ILE A 255 0.06 1.12 -14.53
C ILE A 255 1.05 2.13 -13.92
N ASP A 256 1.00 2.34 -12.61
CA ASP A 256 1.90 3.25 -11.91
C ASP A 256 3.35 2.76 -11.94
N VAL A 257 3.58 1.45 -11.72
CA VAL A 257 4.90 0.83 -11.88
C VAL A 257 5.45 1.09 -13.28
N LEU A 258 4.64 0.85 -14.30
CA LEU A 258 5.02 1.06 -15.69
C LEU A 258 5.34 2.53 -15.97
N LYS A 259 4.53 3.47 -15.47
CA LYS A 259 4.80 4.92 -15.56
C LYS A 259 6.15 5.28 -14.97
N ARG A 260 6.45 4.80 -13.76
CA ARG A 260 7.74 5.05 -13.10
C ARG A 260 8.92 4.46 -13.88
N LEU A 261 8.74 3.30 -14.51
CA LEU A 261 9.77 2.71 -15.38
C LEU A 261 10.03 3.53 -16.65
N LEU A 262 9.00 4.17 -17.20
CA LEU A 262 9.12 4.99 -18.41
C LEU A 262 9.60 6.42 -18.12
N GLN A 263 9.53 6.90 -16.88
CA GLN A 263 10.03 8.23 -16.51
C GLN A 263 11.53 8.23 -16.16
N ASN A 264 12.08 7.06 -15.83
CA ASN A 264 13.51 6.83 -15.68
C ASN A 264 14.16 6.48 -17.04
#